data_AF-A0A7K9QP52-F1
#
_entry.id   AF-A0A7K9QP52-F1
#
_cell.length_a   1.000
_cell.length_b   1.000
_cell.length_c   1.000
_cell.angle_alpha   90.00
_cell.angle_beta   90.00
_cell.angle_gamma   90.00
#
_symmetry.space_group_name_H-M   'P 1'
#
loop_
_entity.id
_entity.type
_entity.pdbx_description
1 polymer ?
#
loop_
_entity_poly.entity_id
_entity_poly.type
_entity_poly.pdbx_seq_one_letter_code
_entity_poly.pdbx_strand_id
1 'polypeptide(L)'
;WAFLEVSTNASYNDSLQAYAAGLAEAAVTEQLMYMHWMNTMVGYCGPFKYESEYCQKLRGYLEANLAWMEEQMAKGQDPEYWHQVRLALLQLKGLEDSYNGHLDFPRGRITLAPFGFLLLQLGGDLEDLESALNRSSPQRVLGSGSCSALVKLLPGHRDLLVAHDTWSSYQAMLRIIKKYTLPFRTSAGGKSQIPGSIQVFSSYPGTIFSMDDFYILSSGLVTLETTIGNNNPALWKYLEPRGSVLEWLRNIVANRLARSGPEWATVFRRFNSGTYNNQWMVVDYNAFTPGKASPALGVLTVLEQIPGLVVVADQTKLLYQQGYWASYNVPYFEEIFNASGNLELVRKYGDWFTYDKNPRAQIFRRNQTLVHDLDSMIRLMRSNNYLQDPLSRCRGCDPPQNAENAISARSDLNPSNGTYPFPALRQRCHGGIDMKVTSSGMVPSFGLVAVSGPAWDDVPPFRWSTSPCSSLLHMGHPDLWTFPPVKVHWD
;
A
#
# COMPACT_ATOMS: atom_id res chain seq x y z
N TRP A 1 -16.23 5.91 -4.12
CA TRP A 1 -15.84 5.49 -2.76
C TRP A 1 -17.05 5.00 -2.02
N ALA A 2 -16.97 3.84 -1.38
CA ALA A 2 -17.78 3.52 -0.21
C ALA A 2 -17.05 4.01 1.06
N PHE A 3 -17.80 4.13 2.16
CA PHE A 3 -17.27 4.55 3.45
C PHE A 3 -17.71 3.54 4.50
N LEU A 4 -16.77 3.13 5.36
CA LEU A 4 -17.03 2.15 6.42
C LEU A 4 -16.47 2.68 7.74
N GLU A 5 -17.29 2.66 8.77
CA GLU A 5 -16.86 2.89 10.14
C GLU A 5 -17.10 1.63 10.98
N VAL A 6 -16.03 1.14 11.62
CA VAL A 6 -16.11 0.00 12.54
C VAL A 6 -15.58 0.45 13.90
N SER A 7 -16.41 0.29 14.92
CA SER A 7 -16.03 0.58 16.31
C SER A 7 -16.26 -0.64 17.19
N THR A 8 -15.36 -0.91 18.13
CA THR A 8 -15.51 -2.01 19.09
C THR A 8 -15.71 -1.51 20.51
N ASN A 9 -16.37 -2.34 21.34
CA ASN A 9 -16.69 -1.99 22.72
C ASN A 9 -15.56 -2.43 23.68
N ALA A 10 -14.92 -1.45 24.33
CA ALA A 10 -13.80 -1.65 25.26
C ALA A 10 -14.13 -2.46 26.52
N SER A 11 -15.43 -2.67 26.83
CA SER A 11 -15.87 -3.53 27.93
C SER A 11 -15.57 -5.01 27.70
N TYR A 12 -15.34 -5.43 26.45
CA TYR A 12 -14.94 -6.80 26.11
C TYR A 12 -13.42 -6.94 25.99
N ASN A 13 -12.91 -8.17 26.10
CA ASN A 13 -11.50 -8.42 25.85
C ASN A 13 -11.15 -8.18 24.37
N ASP A 14 -9.91 -7.77 24.11
CA ASP A 14 -9.46 -7.36 22.78
C ASP A 14 -9.62 -8.46 21.73
N SER A 15 -9.45 -9.73 22.11
CA SER A 15 -9.60 -10.87 21.20
C SER A 15 -11.04 -10.95 20.65
N LEU A 16 -12.05 -10.81 21.51
CA LEU A 16 -13.43 -10.78 21.09
C LEU A 16 -13.74 -9.52 20.28
N GLN A 17 -13.20 -8.36 20.68
CA GLN A 17 -13.35 -7.13 19.92
C GLN A 17 -12.79 -7.27 18.49
N ALA A 18 -11.59 -7.81 18.33
CA ALA A 18 -10.95 -7.97 17.03
C ALA A 18 -11.71 -8.94 16.12
N TYR A 19 -12.12 -10.10 16.64
CA TYR A 19 -12.97 -11.04 15.91
C TYR A 19 -14.29 -10.37 15.47
N ALA A 20 -14.97 -9.68 16.41
CA ALA A 20 -16.22 -8.99 16.14
C ALA A 20 -16.08 -7.83 15.14
N ALA A 21 -14.95 -7.14 15.10
CA ALA A 21 -14.66 -6.10 14.09
C ALA A 21 -14.66 -6.71 12.68
N GLY A 22 -14.04 -7.89 12.51
CA GLY A 22 -14.10 -8.65 11.28
C GLY A 22 -15.52 -9.08 10.91
N LEU A 23 -16.28 -9.58 11.90
CA LEU A 23 -17.68 -9.95 11.69
C LEU A 23 -18.51 -8.77 11.17
N ALA A 24 -18.44 -7.64 11.86
CA ALA A 24 -19.22 -6.46 11.54
C ALA A 24 -18.88 -5.91 10.15
N GLU A 25 -17.60 -5.88 9.78
CA GLU A 25 -17.19 -5.47 8.44
C GLU A 25 -17.76 -6.36 7.35
N ALA A 26 -17.62 -7.69 7.49
CA ALA A 26 -18.14 -8.62 6.50
C ALA A 26 -19.67 -8.50 6.36
N ALA A 27 -20.39 -8.41 7.49
CA ALA A 27 -21.84 -8.31 7.50
C ALA A 27 -22.39 -7.08 6.74
N VAL A 28 -21.66 -5.96 6.74
CA VAL A 28 -22.10 -4.74 6.03
C VAL A 28 -21.43 -4.54 4.67
N THR A 29 -20.46 -5.39 4.29
CA THR A 29 -19.74 -5.28 3.01
C THR A 29 -19.77 -6.55 2.16
N GLU A 30 -20.55 -7.56 2.54
CA GLU A 30 -20.62 -8.88 1.87
C GLU A 30 -20.70 -8.80 0.34
N GLN A 31 -21.63 -7.99 -0.20
CA GLN A 31 -21.77 -7.83 -1.65
C GLN A 31 -20.53 -7.21 -2.32
N LEU A 32 -19.92 -6.21 -1.67
CA LEU A 32 -18.69 -5.58 -2.17
C LEU A 32 -17.52 -6.57 -2.11
N MET A 33 -17.44 -7.38 -1.05
CA MET A 33 -16.42 -8.42 -0.90
C MET A 33 -16.54 -9.48 -1.99
N TYR A 34 -17.76 -9.96 -2.27
CA TYR A 34 -18.02 -10.89 -3.36
C TYR A 34 -17.55 -10.31 -4.70
N MET A 35 -18.00 -9.10 -5.05
CA MET A 35 -17.62 -8.46 -6.31
C MET A 35 -16.12 -8.22 -6.41
N HIS A 36 -15.47 -7.80 -5.33
CA HIS A 36 -14.03 -7.57 -5.32
C HIS A 36 -13.25 -8.88 -5.47
N TRP A 37 -13.62 -9.94 -4.75
CA TRP A 37 -13.05 -11.27 -4.92
C TRP A 37 -13.18 -11.76 -6.36
N MET A 38 -14.37 -11.60 -6.96
CA MET A 38 -14.60 -11.95 -8.36
C MET A 38 -13.71 -11.14 -9.31
N ASN A 39 -13.49 -9.87 -9.05
CA ASN A 39 -12.66 -9.03 -9.92
C ASN A 39 -11.15 -9.34 -9.79
N THR A 40 -10.67 -9.74 -8.61
CA THR A 40 -9.22 -9.77 -8.33
C THR A 40 -8.65 -11.17 -8.08
N MET A 41 -9.32 -11.99 -7.26
CA MET A 41 -8.75 -13.24 -6.72
C MET A 41 -9.41 -14.50 -7.27
N VAL A 42 -10.55 -14.39 -7.95
CA VAL A 42 -11.24 -15.57 -8.47
C VAL A 42 -10.33 -16.35 -9.42
N GLY A 43 -10.21 -17.64 -9.14
CA GLY A 43 -9.33 -18.54 -9.89
C GLY A 43 -7.84 -18.42 -9.54
N TYR A 44 -7.39 -17.50 -8.66
CA TYR A 44 -6.02 -17.54 -8.14
C TYR A 44 -5.79 -18.85 -7.37
N CYS A 45 -4.88 -19.70 -7.86
CA CYS A 45 -4.71 -21.06 -7.38
C CYS A 45 -6.01 -21.89 -7.24
N GLY A 46 -6.97 -21.64 -8.14
CA GLY A 46 -8.24 -22.37 -8.20
C GLY A 46 -8.11 -23.80 -8.77
N PRO A 47 -9.18 -24.61 -8.68
CA PRO A 47 -9.14 -26.06 -8.95
C PRO A 47 -8.83 -26.45 -10.40
N PHE A 48 -8.95 -25.51 -11.35
CA PHE A 48 -8.80 -25.76 -12.78
C PHE A 48 -7.51 -25.17 -13.40
N LYS A 49 -6.55 -24.70 -12.59
CA LYS A 49 -5.31 -24.08 -13.11
C LYS A 49 -4.17 -25.08 -13.31
N TYR A 50 -3.43 -24.87 -14.40
CA TYR A 50 -2.21 -25.59 -14.80
C TYR A 50 -1.00 -25.32 -13.89
N GLU A 51 -1.07 -24.36 -12.95
CA GLU A 51 0.03 -23.95 -12.06
C GLU A 51 0.02 -24.71 -10.71
N SER A 52 -0.20 -26.03 -10.73
CA SER A 52 -0.35 -26.81 -9.51
C SER A 52 0.89 -26.79 -8.61
N GLU A 53 2.10 -26.81 -9.18
CA GLU A 53 3.35 -26.81 -8.42
C GLU A 53 3.57 -25.48 -7.66
N TYR A 54 3.42 -24.33 -8.34
CA TYR A 54 3.48 -23.02 -7.68
C TYR A 54 2.45 -22.91 -6.56
N CYS A 55 1.20 -23.31 -6.83
CA CYS A 55 0.13 -23.25 -5.84
C CYS A 55 0.36 -24.20 -4.65
N GLN A 56 0.96 -25.37 -4.85
CA GLN A 56 1.36 -26.24 -3.76
C GLN A 56 2.48 -25.63 -2.92
N LYS A 57 3.49 -25.03 -3.56
CA LYS A 57 4.57 -24.30 -2.87
C LYS A 57 4.04 -23.13 -2.05
N LEU A 58 3.17 -22.31 -2.65
CA LEU A 58 2.55 -21.17 -1.97
C LEU A 58 1.70 -21.64 -0.78
N ARG A 59 0.87 -22.67 -0.95
CA ARG A 59 0.09 -23.23 0.14
C ARG A 59 0.99 -23.71 1.28
N GLY A 60 2.03 -24.49 0.97
CA GLY A 60 2.98 -24.97 1.97
C GLY A 60 3.70 -23.85 2.70
N TYR A 61 4.08 -22.79 1.99
CA TYR A 61 4.67 -21.59 2.58
C TYR A 61 3.71 -20.91 3.57
N LEU A 62 2.47 -20.64 3.15
CA LEU A 62 1.47 -19.97 3.99
C LEU A 62 1.08 -20.80 5.22
N GLU A 63 0.88 -22.10 5.05
CA GLU A 63 0.58 -23.02 6.16
C GLU A 63 1.72 -23.07 7.18
N ALA A 64 2.97 -23.16 6.71
CA ALA A 64 4.13 -23.14 7.58
C ALA A 64 4.32 -21.79 8.30
N ASN A 65 4.02 -20.67 7.62
CA ASN A 65 4.10 -19.33 8.20
C ASN A 65 3.03 -19.10 9.27
N LEU A 66 1.77 -19.44 8.99
CA LEU A 66 0.68 -19.38 9.97
C LEU A 66 0.96 -20.28 11.19
N ALA A 67 1.43 -21.51 10.96
CA ALA A 67 1.79 -22.42 12.04
C ALA A 67 2.94 -21.88 12.90
N TRP A 68 3.95 -21.27 12.28
CA TRP A 68 5.05 -20.65 13.01
C TRP A 68 4.58 -19.46 13.86
N MET A 69 3.71 -18.59 13.34
CA MET A 69 3.15 -17.48 14.13
C MET A 69 2.33 -17.99 15.34
N GLU A 70 1.56 -19.06 15.17
CA GLU A 70 0.87 -19.74 16.28
C GLU A 70 1.86 -20.25 17.35
N GLU A 71 2.97 -20.88 16.94
CA GLU A 71 4.03 -21.29 17.87
C GLU A 71 4.62 -20.09 18.64
N GLN A 72 4.83 -18.94 17.98
CA GLN A 72 5.38 -17.76 18.64
C GLN A 72 4.39 -17.14 19.63
N MET A 73 3.11 -17.05 19.26
CA MET A 73 2.06 -16.59 20.16
C MET A 73 1.96 -17.49 21.41
N ALA A 74 2.15 -18.80 21.27
CA ALA A 74 2.13 -19.75 22.39
C ALA A 74 3.34 -19.65 23.33
N LYS A 75 4.51 -19.17 22.85
CA LYS A 75 5.72 -19.02 23.68
C LYS A 75 5.62 -17.88 24.71
N GLY A 76 4.76 -16.89 24.48
CA GLY A 76 4.56 -15.75 25.39
C GLY A 76 5.74 -14.77 25.46
N GLN A 77 6.75 -14.91 24.61
CA GLN A 77 7.80 -13.90 24.42
C GLN A 77 7.24 -12.71 23.64
N ASP A 78 7.83 -11.52 23.77
CA ASP A 78 7.37 -10.28 23.10
C ASP A 78 5.85 -10.07 23.15
N PRO A 79 5.25 -10.04 24.36
CA PRO A 79 3.81 -10.18 24.55
C PRO A 79 2.99 -9.06 23.90
N GLU A 80 3.57 -7.88 23.69
CA GLU A 80 2.92 -6.78 22.98
C GLU A 80 2.78 -7.08 21.49
N TYR A 81 3.87 -7.51 20.84
CA TYR A 81 3.90 -7.75 19.40
C TYR A 81 3.00 -8.91 19.01
N TRP A 82 3.14 -10.05 19.69
CA TRP A 82 2.37 -11.25 19.37
C TRP A 82 0.90 -11.13 19.78
N HIS A 83 0.56 -10.30 20.78
CA HIS A 83 -0.83 -9.92 21.02
C HIS A 83 -1.41 -9.16 19.82
N GLN A 84 -0.72 -8.15 19.30
CA GLN A 84 -1.21 -7.40 18.14
C GLN A 84 -1.33 -8.25 16.86
N VAL A 85 -0.38 -9.17 16.62
CA VAL A 85 -0.47 -10.16 15.53
C VAL A 85 -1.70 -11.03 15.71
N ARG A 86 -1.94 -11.55 16.92
CA ARG A 86 -3.13 -12.36 17.23
C ARG A 86 -4.43 -11.62 16.93
N LEU A 87 -4.52 -10.35 17.33
CA LEU A 87 -5.70 -9.53 17.08
C LEU A 87 -5.95 -9.32 15.58
N ALA A 88 -4.91 -9.07 14.78
CA ALA A 88 -5.07 -8.96 13.33
C ALA A 88 -5.54 -10.27 12.68
N LEU A 89 -4.97 -11.41 13.08
CA LEU A 89 -5.39 -12.73 12.60
C LEU A 89 -6.84 -13.07 13.01
N LEU A 90 -7.25 -12.71 14.22
CA LEU A 90 -8.64 -12.85 14.67
C LEU A 90 -9.62 -11.98 13.88
N GLN A 91 -9.23 -10.76 13.55
CA GLN A 91 -10.05 -9.88 12.72
C GLN A 91 -10.26 -10.49 11.34
N LEU A 92 -9.22 -11.05 10.73
CA LEU A 92 -9.35 -11.78 9.46
C LEU A 92 -10.21 -13.05 9.60
N LYS A 93 -10.06 -13.79 10.70
CA LYS A 93 -10.88 -14.97 10.99
C LYS A 93 -12.36 -14.62 11.14
N GLY A 94 -12.68 -13.54 11.86
CA GLY A 94 -14.05 -13.03 11.96
C GLY A 94 -14.62 -12.64 10.60
N LEU A 95 -13.84 -11.91 9.79
CA LEU A 95 -14.26 -11.54 8.44
C LEU A 95 -14.65 -12.77 7.60
N GLU A 96 -13.82 -13.83 7.61
CA GLU A 96 -14.07 -15.07 6.88
C GLU A 96 -15.27 -15.87 7.44
N ASP A 97 -15.38 -15.98 8.77
CA ASP A 97 -16.47 -16.69 9.43
C ASP A 97 -17.84 -16.05 9.19
N SER A 98 -17.90 -14.71 9.28
CA SER A 98 -19.14 -13.97 9.03
C SER A 98 -19.59 -14.11 7.59
N TYR A 99 -18.67 -13.99 6.63
CA TYR A 99 -19.01 -14.12 5.21
C TYR A 99 -19.49 -15.54 4.87
N ASN A 100 -18.91 -16.56 5.51
CA ASN A 100 -19.33 -17.95 5.33
C ASN A 100 -20.58 -18.33 6.15
N GLY A 101 -21.15 -17.41 6.94
CA GLY A 101 -22.32 -17.67 7.78
C GLY A 101 -22.06 -18.66 8.92
N HIS A 102 -20.81 -18.85 9.34
CA HIS A 102 -20.42 -19.81 10.37
C HIS A 102 -19.52 -19.17 11.44
N LEU A 103 -20.13 -18.77 12.55
CA LEU A 103 -19.43 -18.11 13.66
C LEU A 103 -18.81 -19.14 14.62
N ASP A 104 -17.49 -19.22 14.64
CA ASP A 104 -16.73 -20.05 15.58
C ASP A 104 -15.55 -19.26 16.17
N PHE A 105 -15.79 -18.52 17.25
CA PHE A 105 -14.77 -17.73 17.91
C PHE A 105 -13.67 -18.63 18.51
N PRO A 106 -12.41 -18.55 18.02
CA PRO A 106 -11.36 -19.47 18.44
C PRO A 106 -10.85 -19.10 19.84
N ARG A 107 -11.07 -20.01 20.80
CA ARG A 107 -10.58 -19.89 22.18
C ARG A 107 -9.07 -20.17 22.33
N GLY A 108 -8.47 -20.81 21.34
CA GLY A 108 -7.05 -21.18 21.33
C GLY A 108 -6.40 -20.83 20.00
N ARG A 109 -5.95 -21.87 19.28
CA ARG A 109 -5.31 -21.79 17.96
C ARG A 109 -6.24 -21.15 16.93
N ILE A 110 -5.72 -20.25 16.10
CA ILE A 110 -6.44 -19.68 14.96
C ILE A 110 -6.14 -20.52 13.73
N THR A 111 -7.19 -20.89 13.00
CA THR A 111 -7.07 -21.60 11.71
C THR A 111 -7.64 -20.69 10.63
N LEU A 112 -6.80 -20.34 9.66
CA LEU A 112 -7.18 -19.57 8.47
C LEU A 112 -6.97 -20.43 7.23
N ALA A 113 -7.88 -20.34 6.27
CA ALA A 113 -7.68 -20.98 4.98
C ALA A 113 -6.59 -20.24 4.18
N PRO A 114 -5.49 -20.91 3.74
CA PRO A 114 -4.41 -20.24 3.01
C PRO A 114 -4.88 -19.52 1.74
N PHE A 115 -5.89 -20.08 1.06
CA PHE A 115 -6.51 -19.53 -0.14
C PHE A 115 -7.94 -19.02 0.11
N GLY A 116 -8.28 -18.71 1.36
CA GLY A 116 -9.49 -17.97 1.71
C GLY A 116 -9.25 -16.46 1.64
N PHE A 117 -9.81 -15.71 2.58
CA PHE A 117 -9.64 -14.24 2.61
C PHE A 117 -8.23 -13.77 2.98
N LEU A 118 -7.34 -14.69 3.35
CA LEU A 118 -5.92 -14.38 3.40
C LEU A 118 -5.42 -13.84 2.06
N LEU A 119 -5.86 -14.38 0.90
CA LEU A 119 -5.44 -13.89 -0.42
C LEU A 119 -5.75 -12.41 -0.65
N LEU A 120 -6.87 -11.89 -0.12
CA LEU A 120 -7.21 -10.47 -0.19
C LEU A 120 -6.26 -9.59 0.64
N GLN A 121 -5.50 -10.16 1.56
CA GLN A 121 -4.48 -9.46 2.34
C GLN A 121 -3.11 -9.52 1.69
N LEU A 122 -2.88 -10.53 0.84
CA LEU A 122 -1.55 -10.84 0.29
C LEU A 122 -1.24 -10.13 -1.02
N GLY A 123 -2.09 -9.24 -1.54
CA GLY A 123 -1.91 -8.64 -2.87
C GLY A 123 -0.48 -8.15 -3.14
N GLY A 124 0.08 -7.34 -2.24
CA GLY A 124 1.47 -6.87 -2.35
C GLY A 124 2.53 -7.93 -2.01
N ASP A 125 2.30 -8.77 -0.99
CA ASP A 125 3.22 -9.86 -0.63
C ASP A 125 3.38 -10.90 -1.77
N LEU A 126 2.31 -11.14 -2.54
CA LEU A 126 2.30 -12.06 -3.68
C LEU A 126 3.24 -11.61 -4.79
N GLU A 127 3.48 -10.31 -4.97
CA GLU A 127 4.40 -9.82 -6.00
C GLU A 127 5.81 -10.42 -5.86
N ASP A 128 6.31 -10.50 -4.62
CA ASP A 128 7.62 -11.08 -4.31
C ASP A 128 7.55 -12.61 -4.18
N LEU A 129 6.48 -13.16 -3.56
CA LEU A 129 6.30 -14.61 -3.40
C LEU A 129 6.16 -15.34 -4.73
N GLU A 130 5.47 -14.77 -5.71
CA GLU A 130 5.37 -15.33 -7.07
C GLU A 130 6.75 -15.50 -7.70
N SER A 131 7.59 -14.46 -7.58
CA SER A 131 8.96 -14.47 -8.12
C SER A 131 9.82 -15.49 -7.39
N ALA A 132 9.78 -15.51 -6.06
CA ALA A 132 10.58 -16.42 -5.23
C ALA A 132 10.19 -17.89 -5.39
N LEU A 133 8.91 -18.18 -5.62
CA LEU A 133 8.39 -19.53 -5.83
C LEU A 133 8.36 -19.95 -7.31
N ASN A 134 9.01 -19.17 -8.19
CA ASN A 134 9.15 -19.42 -9.62
C ASN A 134 7.82 -19.60 -10.37
N ARG A 135 6.86 -18.70 -10.13
CA ARG A 135 5.64 -18.64 -10.94
C ARG A 135 5.99 -18.31 -12.39
N SER A 136 5.43 -19.06 -13.35
CA SER A 136 5.74 -18.88 -14.78
C SER A 136 5.20 -17.57 -15.35
N SER A 137 4.04 -17.11 -14.85
CA SER A 137 3.38 -15.86 -15.26
C SER A 137 3.05 -15.00 -14.02
N PRO A 138 4.03 -14.29 -13.44
CA PRO A 138 3.80 -13.41 -12.31
C PRO A 138 2.89 -12.23 -12.68
N GLN A 139 2.08 -11.77 -11.73
CA GLN A 139 1.21 -10.61 -11.87
C GLN A 139 2.02 -9.31 -11.99
N ARG A 140 3.07 -9.17 -11.18
CA ARG A 140 4.01 -8.05 -11.30
C ARG A 140 4.95 -8.27 -12.47
N VAL A 141 5.01 -7.28 -13.36
CA VAL A 141 5.94 -7.28 -14.49
C VAL A 141 7.16 -6.40 -14.22
N LEU A 142 8.27 -6.66 -14.93
CA LEU A 142 9.49 -5.87 -14.80
C LEU A 142 9.20 -4.38 -15.06
N GLY A 143 9.64 -3.56 -14.10
CA GLY A 143 9.46 -2.12 -14.10
C GLY A 143 8.05 -1.67 -13.73
N SER A 144 7.13 -2.57 -13.33
CA SER A 144 5.81 -2.09 -12.87
C SER A 144 6.02 -1.18 -11.66
N GLY A 145 5.60 0.08 -11.79
CA GLY A 145 5.37 0.91 -10.63
C GLY A 145 4.12 0.45 -9.89
N SER A 146 4.06 0.79 -8.61
CA SER A 146 2.90 0.51 -7.77
C SER A 146 2.30 1.77 -7.16
N CYS A 147 3.05 2.87 -6.98
CA CYS A 147 2.53 4.07 -6.33
C CYS A 147 3.39 5.31 -6.63
N SER A 148 2.83 6.50 -6.47
CA SER A 148 3.56 7.76 -6.36
C SER A 148 3.16 8.48 -5.06
N ALA A 149 4.11 9.07 -4.33
CA ALA A 149 3.81 9.82 -3.11
C ALA A 149 4.58 11.15 -3.04
N LEU A 150 3.98 12.13 -2.35
CA LEU A 150 4.58 13.44 -2.12
C LEU A 150 4.27 13.95 -0.70
N VAL A 151 5.31 14.18 0.09
CA VAL A 151 5.27 14.95 1.33
C VAL A 151 5.75 16.36 1.00
N LYS A 152 4.90 17.37 1.14
CA LYS A 152 5.18 18.74 0.71
C LYS A 152 5.09 19.72 1.87
N LEU A 153 6.20 20.43 2.13
CA LEU A 153 6.22 21.55 3.04
C LEU A 153 5.82 22.82 2.27
N LEU A 154 4.72 23.46 2.67
CA LEU A 154 4.22 24.65 1.98
C LEU A 154 5.10 25.88 2.26
N PRO A 155 5.08 26.91 1.38
CA PRO A 155 5.85 28.13 1.59
C PRO A 155 5.58 28.77 2.97
N GLY A 156 6.64 29.20 3.65
CA GLY A 156 6.59 29.71 5.01
C GLY A 156 6.30 28.65 6.08
N HIS A 157 6.39 27.36 5.72
CA HIS A 157 6.09 26.22 6.59
C HIS A 157 4.67 26.28 7.20
N ARG A 158 3.73 26.94 6.50
CA ARG A 158 2.37 27.16 7.01
C ARG A 158 1.57 25.87 7.17
N ASP A 159 1.95 24.82 6.44
CA ASP A 159 1.32 23.52 6.46
C ASP A 159 2.29 22.46 5.91
N LEU A 160 2.00 21.20 6.22
CA LEU A 160 2.64 20.02 5.68
C LEU A 160 1.56 19.17 5.04
N LEU A 161 1.64 18.99 3.72
CA LEU A 161 0.71 18.14 2.97
C LEU A 161 1.34 16.77 2.74
N VAL A 162 0.56 15.71 2.86
CA VAL A 162 0.99 14.33 2.60
C VAL A 162 0.01 13.70 1.64
N ALA A 163 0.48 13.30 0.46
CA ALA A 163 -0.35 12.75 -0.59
C ALA A 163 0.20 11.45 -1.20
N HIS A 164 -0.71 10.61 -1.65
CA HIS A 164 -0.44 9.29 -2.23
C HIS A 164 -1.38 9.02 -3.41
N ASP A 165 -0.84 8.52 -4.52
CA ASP A 165 -1.56 8.06 -5.73
C ASP A 165 -1.19 6.59 -5.95
N THR A 166 -2.16 5.69 -5.72
CA THR A 166 -1.94 4.24 -5.87
C THR A 166 -2.00 3.86 -7.33
N TRP A 167 -1.03 3.07 -7.79
CA TRP A 167 -1.06 2.40 -9.09
C TRP A 167 -1.39 0.93 -8.93
N SER A 168 -2.43 0.48 -9.61
CA SER A 168 -2.82 -0.92 -9.57
C SER A 168 -3.57 -1.32 -10.83
N SER A 169 -3.95 -2.59 -10.91
CA SER A 169 -4.91 -3.06 -11.91
C SER A 169 -6.24 -2.34 -11.75
N TYR A 170 -6.84 -1.96 -12.87
CA TYR A 170 -8.17 -1.34 -12.90
C TYR A 170 -9.25 -2.25 -12.32
N GLN A 171 -9.03 -3.58 -12.28
CA GLN A 171 -9.96 -4.52 -11.64
C GLN A 171 -10.04 -4.35 -10.11
N ALA A 172 -9.08 -3.66 -9.48
CA ALA A 172 -9.08 -3.41 -8.04
C ALA A 172 -9.93 -2.17 -7.64
N MET A 173 -10.54 -1.44 -8.59
CA MET A 173 -11.18 -0.14 -8.31
C MET A 173 -12.51 -0.18 -7.52
N LEU A 174 -12.87 -1.28 -6.87
CA LEU A 174 -13.87 -1.25 -5.80
C LEU A 174 -13.20 -0.74 -4.52
N ARG A 175 -13.54 0.49 -4.10
CA ARG A 175 -12.80 1.21 -3.06
C ARG A 175 -13.64 1.56 -1.84
N ILE A 176 -13.09 1.33 -0.65
CA ILE A 176 -13.70 1.70 0.64
C ILE A 176 -12.70 2.55 1.43
N ILE A 177 -13.09 3.74 1.88
CA ILE A 177 -12.34 4.45 2.92
C ILE A 177 -12.86 3.96 4.27
N LYS A 178 -11.96 3.47 5.11
CA LYS A 178 -12.29 2.82 6.38
C LYS A 178 -11.84 3.68 7.55
N LYS A 179 -12.70 3.82 8.55
CA LYS A 179 -12.37 4.32 9.89
C LYS A 179 -12.57 3.19 10.88
N TYR A 180 -11.49 2.80 11.55
CA TYR A 180 -11.51 1.83 12.63
C TYR A 180 -11.29 2.54 13.96
N THR A 181 -12.18 2.33 14.92
CA THR A 181 -12.04 2.75 16.32
C THR A 181 -11.95 1.50 17.19
N LEU A 182 -10.73 1.06 17.44
CA LEU A 182 -10.38 -0.20 18.08
C LEU A 182 -9.57 0.08 19.36
N PRO A 183 -10.22 0.24 20.53
CA PRO A 183 -9.56 0.50 21.81
C PRO A 183 -8.86 -0.75 22.37
N PHE A 184 -8.03 -1.40 21.57
CA PHE A 184 -7.22 -2.54 21.98
C PHE A 184 -6.15 -2.12 22.99
N ARG A 185 -5.76 -3.05 23.85
CA ARG A 185 -4.61 -2.85 24.75
C ARG A 185 -3.32 -3.22 24.04
N THR A 186 -2.21 -2.68 24.54
CA THR A 186 -0.87 -2.97 24.03
C THR A 186 -0.52 -4.46 24.15
N SER A 187 -0.91 -5.10 25.26
CA SER A 187 -0.69 -6.52 25.53
C SER A 187 -1.91 -7.15 26.21
N ALA A 188 -1.99 -8.49 26.17
CA ALA A 188 -3.03 -9.25 26.85
C ALA A 188 -3.04 -8.97 28.36
N GLY A 189 -4.18 -8.53 28.90
CA GLY A 189 -4.33 -8.18 30.31
C GLY A 189 -3.68 -6.84 30.73
N GLY A 190 -3.05 -6.12 29.79
CA GLY A 190 -2.51 -4.79 30.03
C GLY A 190 -3.58 -3.73 30.29
N LYS A 191 -3.18 -2.59 30.83
CA LYS A 191 -4.06 -1.42 31.04
C LYS A 191 -3.90 -0.34 29.96
N SER A 192 -2.73 -0.29 29.32
CA SER A 192 -2.41 0.72 28.32
C SER A 192 -3.10 0.39 26.99
N GLN A 193 -3.78 1.38 26.42
CA GLN A 193 -4.34 1.31 25.07
C GLN A 193 -3.24 1.52 24.01
N ILE A 194 -3.39 0.88 22.86
CA ILE A 194 -2.52 1.14 21.70
C ILE A 194 -2.59 2.61 21.25
N PRO A 195 -1.48 3.24 20.85
CA PRO A 195 -1.50 4.61 20.33
C PRO A 195 -2.36 4.80 19.08
N GLY A 196 -2.32 3.84 18.15
CA GLY A 196 -3.07 3.82 16.90
C GLY A 196 -4.45 3.18 17.02
N SER A 197 -5.19 3.51 18.08
CA SER A 197 -6.54 2.98 18.32
C SER A 197 -7.60 3.50 17.36
N ILE A 198 -7.40 4.67 16.74
CA ILE A 198 -8.22 5.14 15.62
C ILE A 198 -7.34 5.17 14.37
N GLN A 199 -7.84 4.59 13.28
CA GLN A 199 -7.13 4.53 12.00
C GLN A 199 -8.11 4.86 10.88
N VAL A 200 -7.76 5.85 10.05
CA VAL A 200 -8.48 6.16 8.81
C VAL A 200 -7.57 5.89 7.63
N PHE A 201 -8.03 5.07 6.68
CA PHE A 201 -7.21 4.63 5.56
C PHE A 201 -8.05 4.29 4.33
N SER A 202 -7.44 4.46 3.15
CA SER A 202 -8.03 3.98 1.89
C SER A 202 -7.79 2.49 1.74
N SER A 203 -8.79 1.75 1.27
CA SER A 203 -8.79 0.28 1.29
C SER A 203 -9.73 -0.31 0.24
N TYR A 204 -9.93 -1.62 0.33
CA TYR A 204 -10.69 -2.47 -0.57
C TYR A 204 -11.67 -3.36 0.23
N PRO A 205 -12.76 -3.85 -0.40
CA PRO A 205 -13.67 -4.78 0.25
C PRO A 205 -12.96 -6.07 0.69
N GLY A 206 -13.08 -6.43 1.97
CA GLY A 206 -12.50 -7.64 2.53
C GLY A 206 -11.00 -7.56 2.84
N THR A 207 -10.34 -6.44 2.54
CA THR A 207 -8.94 -6.19 2.91
C THR A 207 -8.90 -5.41 4.22
N ILE A 208 -8.43 -5.99 5.33
CA ILE A 208 -8.49 -5.37 6.67
C ILE A 208 -7.35 -4.37 6.95
N PHE A 209 -6.61 -4.00 5.91
CA PHE A 209 -5.56 -2.98 5.89
C PHE A 209 -5.67 -2.16 4.60
N SER A 210 -4.74 -1.24 4.32
CA SER A 210 -4.87 -0.29 3.21
C SER A 210 -4.56 -0.94 1.86
N MET A 211 -3.43 -1.65 1.74
CA MET A 211 -2.88 -2.17 0.48
C MET A 211 -2.46 -1.07 -0.51
N ASP A 212 -2.76 0.20 -0.22
CA ASP A 212 -2.40 1.30 -1.11
C ASP A 212 -0.93 1.71 -1.04
N ASP A 213 -0.28 1.97 0.11
CA ASP A 213 -0.85 2.20 1.46
C ASP A 213 -0.95 3.70 1.86
N PHE A 214 -2.02 4.08 2.57
CA PHE A 214 -2.17 5.42 3.16
C PHE A 214 -3.03 5.40 4.44
N TYR A 215 -2.48 5.85 5.57
CA TYR A 215 -3.14 5.86 6.87
C TYR A 215 -3.01 7.20 7.60
N ILE A 216 -4.05 7.57 8.35
CA ILE A 216 -4.06 8.63 9.37
C ILE A 216 -4.37 7.95 10.71
N LEU A 217 -3.48 8.10 11.69
CA LEU A 217 -3.52 7.36 12.95
C LEU A 217 -3.75 8.29 14.15
N SER A 218 -4.48 7.83 15.17
CA SER A 218 -4.71 8.60 16.42
C SER A 218 -3.44 8.93 17.19
N SER A 219 -2.33 8.28 16.88
CA SER A 219 -1.02 8.63 17.42
C SER A 219 -0.46 9.95 16.85
N GLY A 220 -1.12 10.56 15.87
CA GLY A 220 -0.64 11.76 15.16
C GLY A 220 0.27 11.42 13.97
N LEU A 221 0.41 10.13 13.65
CA LEU A 221 1.20 9.64 12.53
C LEU A 221 0.35 9.54 11.26
N VAL A 222 0.98 9.87 10.13
CA VAL A 222 0.51 9.50 8.79
C VAL A 222 1.54 8.57 8.17
N THR A 223 1.11 7.37 7.79
CA THR A 223 1.98 6.34 7.20
C THR A 223 1.54 6.03 5.78
N LEU A 224 2.50 5.96 4.87
CA LEU A 224 2.29 5.69 3.46
C LEU A 224 3.55 5.09 2.84
N GLU A 225 3.42 4.40 1.71
CA GLU A 225 4.56 3.77 1.05
C GLU A 225 4.56 3.94 -0.47
N THR A 226 5.67 3.58 -1.11
CA THR A 226 5.63 3.13 -2.52
C THR A 226 6.50 1.89 -2.69
N THR A 227 6.00 0.90 -3.44
CA THR A 227 6.68 -0.38 -3.59
C THR A 227 7.96 -0.27 -4.40
N ILE A 228 9.10 -0.63 -3.82
CA ILE A 228 10.42 -0.63 -4.48
C ILE A 228 10.78 -1.99 -5.09
N GLY A 229 10.14 -3.08 -4.62
CA GLY A 229 10.36 -4.45 -5.09
C GLY A 229 11.79 -4.97 -4.85
N ASN A 230 12.11 -6.09 -5.48
CA ASN A 230 13.45 -6.63 -5.54
C ASN A 230 13.72 -7.28 -6.91
N ASN A 231 14.82 -6.88 -7.56
CA ASN A 231 15.24 -7.42 -8.84
C ASN A 231 16.46 -8.34 -8.73
N ASN A 232 16.94 -8.61 -7.50
CA ASN A 232 18.05 -9.51 -7.24
C ASN A 232 17.56 -10.89 -6.78
N PRO A 233 17.55 -11.91 -7.65
CA PRO A 233 17.02 -13.22 -7.30
C PRO A 233 17.83 -13.95 -6.22
N ALA A 234 19.10 -13.55 -5.99
CA ALA A 234 19.92 -14.14 -4.93
C ALA A 234 19.40 -13.82 -3.51
N LEU A 235 18.52 -12.83 -3.37
CA LEU A 235 17.91 -12.46 -2.10
C LEU A 235 16.65 -13.28 -1.77
N TRP A 236 16.08 -14.01 -2.72
CA TRP A 236 14.87 -14.84 -2.47
C TRP A 236 15.09 -15.94 -1.45
N LYS A 237 16.35 -16.35 -1.20
CA LYS A 237 16.72 -17.26 -0.11
C LYS A 237 16.37 -16.76 1.29
N TYR A 238 16.04 -15.48 1.46
CA TYR A 238 15.62 -14.89 2.74
C TYR A 238 14.10 -14.96 2.94
N LEU A 239 13.32 -15.36 1.92
CA LEU A 239 11.88 -15.57 2.02
C LEU A 239 11.61 -16.95 2.61
N GLU A 240 11.83 -17.06 3.92
CA GLU A 240 11.53 -18.26 4.70
C GLU A 240 10.16 -18.14 5.36
N PRO A 241 9.32 -19.19 5.42
CA PRO A 241 8.03 -19.12 6.10
C PRO A 241 8.18 -19.03 7.62
N ARG A 242 9.32 -19.47 8.19
CA ARG A 242 9.61 -19.40 9.62
C ARG A 242 10.57 -18.25 9.89
N GLY A 243 10.34 -17.51 10.98
CA GLY A 243 11.16 -16.33 11.32
C GLY A 243 10.69 -15.03 10.64
N SER A 244 9.59 -15.08 9.89
CA SER A 244 9.05 -13.97 9.12
C SER A 244 7.57 -13.73 9.43
N VAL A 245 7.15 -12.46 9.38
CA VAL A 245 5.75 -12.05 9.41
C VAL A 245 5.51 -11.29 8.11
N LEU A 246 4.46 -11.68 7.36
CA LEU A 246 4.11 -11.04 6.09
C LEU A 246 3.82 -9.55 6.29
N GLU A 247 4.03 -8.76 5.25
CA GLU A 247 4.12 -7.30 5.38
C GLU A 247 2.83 -6.68 5.92
N TRP A 248 1.68 -7.12 5.41
CA TRP A 248 0.38 -6.59 5.83
C TRP A 248 0.15 -6.70 7.36
N LEU A 249 0.65 -7.77 7.99
CA LEU A 249 0.59 -7.93 9.46
C LEU A 249 1.56 -6.98 10.15
N ARG A 250 2.79 -6.85 9.66
CA ARG A 250 3.79 -5.95 10.24
C ARG A 250 3.35 -4.49 10.15
N ASN A 251 2.73 -4.10 9.03
CA ASN A 251 2.09 -2.81 8.81
C ASN A 251 1.01 -2.54 9.87
N ILE A 252 0.03 -3.44 10.02
CA ILE A 252 -1.03 -3.30 11.06
C ILE A 252 -0.42 -3.16 12.46
N VAL A 253 0.55 -4.02 12.82
CA VAL A 253 1.16 -4.03 14.16
C VAL A 253 1.92 -2.73 14.42
N ALA A 254 2.68 -2.23 13.44
CA ALA A 254 3.40 -0.96 13.55
C ALA A 254 2.45 0.24 13.67
N ASN A 255 1.40 0.30 12.86
CA ASN A 255 0.38 1.35 12.94
C ASN A 255 -0.34 1.37 14.30
N ARG A 256 -0.58 0.20 14.90
CA ARG A 256 -1.20 0.10 16.23
C ARG A 256 -0.26 0.61 17.33
N LEU A 257 0.99 0.16 17.33
CA LEU A 257 1.90 0.32 18.49
C LEU A 257 2.70 1.62 18.52
N ALA A 258 2.96 2.26 17.38
CA ALA A 258 3.92 3.35 17.30
C ALA A 258 3.38 4.72 17.77
N ARG A 259 4.21 5.46 18.50
CA ARG A 259 3.98 6.87 18.87
C ARG A 259 4.82 7.86 18.06
N SER A 260 5.85 7.38 17.37
CA SER A 260 6.77 8.18 16.56
C SER A 260 7.26 7.39 15.35
N GLY A 261 7.83 8.07 14.36
CA GLY A 261 8.45 7.43 13.20
C GLY A 261 9.52 6.38 13.54
N PRO A 262 10.49 6.67 14.43
CA PRO A 262 11.49 5.69 14.84
C PRO A 262 10.91 4.45 15.55
N GLU A 263 9.87 4.61 16.36
CA GLU A 263 9.15 3.49 16.98
C GLU A 263 8.44 2.64 15.93
N TRP A 264 7.75 3.28 14.97
CA TRP A 264 7.09 2.59 13.85
C TRP A 264 8.08 1.73 13.09
N ALA A 265 9.22 2.31 12.72
CA ALA A 265 10.29 1.61 12.00
C ALA A 265 10.93 0.48 12.84
N THR A 266 10.96 0.60 14.16
CA THR A 266 11.47 -0.44 15.07
C THR A 266 10.51 -1.62 15.16
N VAL A 267 9.20 -1.36 15.18
CA VAL A 267 8.18 -2.43 15.18
C VAL A 267 8.11 -3.12 13.82
N PHE A 268 8.03 -2.35 12.72
CA PHE A 268 7.84 -2.87 11.36
C PHE A 268 8.99 -3.76 10.88
N ARG A 269 10.24 -3.47 11.25
CA ARG A 269 11.41 -4.24 10.80
C ARG A 269 11.52 -5.64 11.41
N ARG A 270 10.76 -5.92 12.48
CA ARG A 270 10.82 -7.21 13.17
C ARG A 270 10.27 -8.30 12.27
N PHE A 271 10.97 -9.43 12.20
CA PHE A 271 10.58 -10.57 11.38
C PHE A 271 10.34 -10.19 9.91
N ASN A 272 11.18 -9.31 9.35
CA ASN A 272 11.11 -8.92 7.94
C ASN A 272 10.97 -10.16 7.04
N SER A 273 9.89 -10.19 6.26
CA SER A 273 9.58 -11.27 5.32
C SER A 273 10.32 -11.16 3.99
N GLY A 274 10.79 -9.97 3.62
CA GLY A 274 11.28 -9.71 2.27
C GLY A 274 10.19 -9.74 1.20
N THR A 275 8.93 -9.61 1.61
CA THR A 275 7.75 -9.55 0.74
C THR A 275 7.07 -8.20 0.89
N TYR A 276 6.41 -7.74 -0.16
CA TYR A 276 5.89 -6.39 -0.33
C TYR A 276 6.95 -5.34 -0.01
N ASN A 277 8.04 -5.38 -0.78
CA ASN A 277 9.23 -4.57 -0.51
C ASN A 277 8.98 -3.09 -0.85
N ASN A 278 8.91 -2.25 0.18
CA ASN A 278 8.38 -0.88 0.11
C ASN A 278 9.37 0.18 0.64
N GLN A 279 9.27 1.41 0.13
CA GLN A 279 9.75 2.62 0.81
C GLN A 279 8.61 3.22 1.63
N TRP A 280 8.65 3.03 2.94
CA TRP A 280 7.73 3.61 3.91
C TRP A 280 8.16 5.03 4.30
N MET A 281 7.19 5.95 4.31
CA MET A 281 7.28 7.30 4.85
C MET A 281 6.38 7.37 6.08
N VAL A 282 6.94 7.75 7.22
CA VAL A 282 6.20 7.96 8.47
C VAL A 282 6.32 9.43 8.85
N VAL A 283 5.23 10.16 8.67
CA VAL A 283 5.13 11.57 8.99
C VAL A 283 4.52 11.73 10.37
N ASP A 284 5.25 12.34 11.29
CA ASP A 284 4.78 12.62 12.65
C ASP A 284 4.33 14.08 12.77
N TYR A 285 3.01 14.29 12.78
CA TYR A 285 2.45 15.64 12.91
C TYR A 285 2.61 16.22 14.32
N ASN A 286 2.89 15.40 15.34
CA ASN A 286 3.21 15.93 16.67
C ASN A 286 4.58 16.65 16.68
N ALA A 287 5.48 16.27 15.77
CA ALA A 287 6.77 16.92 15.58
C ALA A 287 6.72 18.14 14.64
N PHE A 288 5.58 18.37 13.97
CA PHE A 288 5.39 19.50 13.06
C PHE A 288 4.70 20.68 13.76
N THR A 289 5.24 21.89 13.56
CA THR A 289 4.61 23.13 14.06
C THR A 289 4.48 24.13 12.92
N PRO A 290 3.26 24.51 12.50
CA PRO A 290 3.05 25.50 11.46
C PRO A 290 3.82 26.81 11.69
N GLY A 291 4.43 27.33 10.63
CA GLY A 291 5.18 28.58 10.62
C GLY A 291 6.59 28.51 11.22
N LYS A 292 6.99 27.39 11.82
CA LYS A 292 8.30 27.27 12.48
C LYS A 292 9.40 26.97 11.45
N ALA A 293 10.42 27.82 11.39
CA ALA A 293 11.54 27.69 10.44
C ALA A 293 12.44 26.48 10.75
N SER A 294 12.70 26.22 12.03
CA SER A 294 13.58 25.13 12.47
C SER A 294 12.77 23.86 12.78
N PRO A 295 13.07 22.72 12.12
CA PRO A 295 12.39 21.47 12.40
C PRO A 295 12.69 20.95 13.81
N ALA A 296 11.71 20.33 14.46
CA ALA A 296 12.00 19.31 15.44
C ALA A 296 12.48 18.05 14.69
N LEU A 297 13.43 17.29 15.24
CA LEU A 297 13.75 15.97 14.68
C LEU A 297 12.51 15.07 14.75
N GLY A 298 12.39 14.12 13.83
CA GLY A 298 11.32 13.12 13.81
C GLY A 298 10.08 13.45 12.97
N VAL A 299 10.04 14.58 12.25
CA VAL A 299 8.89 14.92 11.38
C VAL A 299 8.72 13.89 10.27
N LEU A 300 9.81 13.43 9.65
CA LEU A 300 9.77 12.41 8.60
C LEU A 300 10.80 11.31 8.87
N THR A 301 10.31 10.10 9.13
CA THR A 301 11.13 8.88 9.12
C THR A 301 10.90 8.12 7.83
N VAL A 302 11.97 7.70 7.16
CA VAL A 302 11.92 6.87 5.95
C VAL A 302 12.52 5.51 6.27
N LEU A 303 11.82 4.45 5.87
CA LEU A 303 12.25 3.05 5.97
C LEU A 303 12.17 2.40 4.60
N GLU A 304 13.18 1.63 4.23
CA GLU A 304 13.15 0.80 3.02
C GLU A 304 13.44 -0.65 3.37
N GLN A 305 12.69 -1.56 2.75
CA GLN A 305 12.79 -3.00 2.96
C GLN A 305 13.06 -3.72 1.64
N ILE A 306 13.99 -4.67 1.69
CA ILE A 306 14.15 -5.75 0.72
C ILE A 306 14.37 -7.09 1.46
N PRO A 307 14.47 -8.26 0.79
CA PRO A 307 14.71 -9.51 1.50
C PRO A 307 16.05 -9.49 2.24
N GLY A 308 15.99 -9.70 3.56
CA GLY A 308 17.17 -9.76 4.43
C GLY A 308 17.74 -8.41 4.86
N LEU A 309 17.20 -7.27 4.41
CA LEU A 309 17.74 -5.93 4.71
C LEU A 309 16.63 -4.90 4.92
N VAL A 310 16.77 -4.09 5.98
CA VAL A 310 15.92 -2.92 6.25
C VAL A 310 16.81 -1.75 6.63
N VAL A 311 16.68 -0.62 5.93
CA VAL A 311 17.41 0.62 6.23
C VAL A 311 16.41 1.68 6.69
N VAL A 312 16.78 2.46 7.72
CA VAL A 312 15.91 3.47 8.34
C VAL A 312 16.70 4.74 8.58
N ALA A 313 16.13 5.90 8.25
CA ALA A 313 16.70 7.19 8.60
C ALA A 313 15.63 8.26 8.83
N ASP A 314 15.97 9.23 9.68
CA ASP A 314 15.22 10.49 9.79
C ASP A 314 15.61 11.41 8.60
N GLN A 315 14.62 11.78 7.79
CA GLN A 315 14.77 12.64 6.61
C GLN A 315 14.20 14.04 6.81
N THR A 316 13.96 14.44 8.07
CA THR A 316 13.40 15.75 8.41
C THR A 316 14.28 16.89 7.91
N LYS A 317 15.60 16.78 8.08
CA LYS A 317 16.54 17.81 7.60
C LYS A 317 16.43 18.00 6.10
N LEU A 318 16.40 16.91 5.33
CA LEU A 318 16.29 16.96 3.88
C LEU A 318 14.94 17.54 3.44
N LEU A 319 13.84 17.10 4.06
CA LEU A 319 12.49 17.62 3.82
C LEU A 319 12.43 19.15 3.97
N TYR A 320 13.00 19.71 5.05
CA TYR A 320 13.00 21.16 5.28
C TYR A 320 13.97 21.90 4.34
N GLN A 321 15.09 21.29 3.95
CA GLN A 321 16.06 21.90 3.04
C GLN A 321 15.52 22.04 1.61
N GLN A 322 14.83 21.01 1.09
CA GLN A 322 14.31 21.02 -0.28
C GLN A 322 12.82 21.40 -0.37
N GLY A 323 12.11 21.37 0.75
CA GLY A 323 10.69 21.69 0.86
C GLY A 323 9.74 20.58 0.42
N TYR A 324 10.22 19.36 0.17
CA TYR A 324 9.40 18.20 -0.18
C TYR A 324 10.14 16.86 0.06
N TRP A 325 9.46 15.73 -0.05
CA TRP A 325 10.00 14.38 -0.23
C TRP A 325 9.10 13.66 -1.24
N ALA A 326 9.67 13.07 -2.29
CA ALA A 326 8.94 12.35 -3.32
C ALA A 326 9.32 10.87 -3.35
N SER A 327 8.36 10.01 -3.65
CA SER A 327 8.52 8.55 -3.71
C SER A 327 7.86 8.00 -4.97
N TYR A 328 8.51 7.04 -5.65
CA TYR A 328 8.17 6.63 -7.02
C TYR A 328 8.75 5.26 -7.40
N ASN A 329 8.66 4.27 -6.51
CA ASN A 329 9.06 2.87 -6.75
C ASN A 329 10.56 2.62 -7.04
N VAL A 330 11.44 3.58 -6.73
CA VAL A 330 12.90 3.39 -6.79
C VAL A 330 13.47 3.71 -5.41
N PRO A 331 14.28 2.82 -4.81
CA PRO A 331 14.80 3.04 -3.48
C PRO A 331 15.77 4.23 -3.44
N TYR A 332 15.65 5.02 -2.38
CA TYR A 332 16.49 6.18 -2.05
C TYR A 332 17.81 5.77 -1.44
N PHE A 333 17.82 4.81 -0.51
CA PHE A 333 19.06 4.43 0.16
C PHE A 333 19.94 3.64 -0.81
N GLU A 334 21.16 4.12 -1.03
CA GLU A 334 22.12 3.51 -1.96
C GLU A 334 22.37 2.03 -1.65
N GLU A 335 22.40 1.67 -0.36
CA GLU A 335 22.54 0.28 0.07
C GLU A 335 21.41 -0.62 -0.46
N ILE A 336 20.16 -0.16 -0.34
CA ILE A 336 18.98 -0.86 -0.83
C ILE A 336 18.98 -0.88 -2.36
N PHE A 337 19.27 0.25 -3.00
CA PHE A 337 19.36 0.37 -4.46
C PHE A 337 20.35 -0.63 -5.06
N ASN A 338 21.54 -0.73 -4.46
CA ASN A 338 22.59 -1.63 -4.93
C ASN A 338 22.23 -3.10 -4.65
N ALA A 339 21.77 -3.43 -3.44
CA ALA A 339 21.47 -4.81 -3.04
C ALA A 339 20.28 -5.41 -3.81
N SER A 340 19.28 -4.59 -4.16
CA SER A 340 18.06 -5.01 -4.88
C SER A 340 18.25 -5.21 -6.39
N GLY A 341 19.46 -5.04 -6.93
CA GLY A 341 19.76 -5.29 -8.34
C GLY A 341 19.44 -4.13 -9.29
N ASN A 342 19.12 -2.93 -8.79
CA ASN A 342 18.78 -1.79 -9.66
C ASN A 342 19.96 -1.33 -10.54
N LEU A 343 21.21 -1.50 -10.08
CA LEU A 343 22.39 -1.17 -10.91
C LEU A 343 22.43 -1.94 -12.24
N GLU A 344 21.98 -3.20 -12.26
CA GLU A 344 21.93 -3.99 -13.50
C GLU A 344 20.85 -3.48 -14.44
N LEU A 345 19.70 -3.07 -13.89
CA LEU A 345 18.63 -2.46 -14.67
C LEU A 345 19.04 -1.09 -15.24
N VAL A 346 19.79 -0.28 -14.50
CA VAL A 346 20.37 0.97 -15.01
C VAL A 346 21.33 0.70 -16.16
N ARG A 347 22.22 -0.29 -16.04
CA ARG A 347 23.13 -0.66 -17.15
C ARG A 347 22.37 -1.10 -18.40
N LYS A 348 21.24 -1.79 -18.22
CA LYS A 348 20.46 -2.37 -19.32
C LYS A 348 19.49 -1.39 -19.98
N TYR A 349 18.80 -0.57 -19.18
CA TYR A 349 17.68 0.26 -19.62
C TYR A 349 17.87 1.76 -19.36
N GLY A 350 18.94 2.15 -18.67
CA GLY A 350 19.31 3.54 -18.44
C GLY A 350 18.48 4.24 -17.36
N ASP A 351 18.30 5.55 -17.54
CA ASP A 351 17.81 6.48 -16.53
C ASP A 351 16.40 6.17 -16.00
N TRP A 352 15.61 5.35 -16.70
CA TRP A 352 14.30 4.91 -16.22
C TRP A 352 14.39 4.21 -14.85
N PHE A 353 15.49 3.51 -14.56
CA PHE A 353 15.73 2.80 -13.30
C PHE A 353 16.65 3.55 -12.32
N THR A 354 17.06 4.78 -12.64
CA THR A 354 17.84 5.60 -11.70
C THR A 354 16.93 6.31 -10.71
N TYR A 355 17.41 6.53 -9.49
CA TYR A 355 16.63 7.24 -8.47
C TYR A 355 16.31 8.69 -8.87
N ASP A 356 17.26 9.40 -9.47
CA ASP A 356 17.18 10.85 -9.67
C ASP A 356 16.80 11.27 -11.11
N LYS A 357 16.90 10.38 -12.11
CA LYS A 357 16.62 10.70 -13.51
C LYS A 357 15.48 9.89 -14.12
N ASN A 358 14.80 9.03 -13.38
CA ASN A 358 13.57 8.44 -13.89
C ASN A 358 12.50 9.53 -14.15
N PRO A 359 11.52 9.29 -15.03
CA PRO A 359 10.52 10.29 -15.41
C PRO A 359 9.80 10.95 -14.22
N ARG A 360 9.36 10.16 -13.24
CA ARG A 360 8.63 10.69 -12.07
C ARG A 360 9.50 11.55 -11.19
N ALA A 361 10.75 11.14 -10.92
CA ALA A 361 11.71 11.96 -10.19
C ALA A 361 11.92 13.34 -10.85
N GLN A 362 12.04 13.36 -12.19
CA GLN A 362 12.21 14.60 -12.94
C GLN A 362 10.94 15.47 -12.93
N ILE A 363 9.76 14.86 -13.07
CA ILE A 363 8.47 15.58 -13.01
C ILE A 363 8.27 16.20 -11.62
N PHE A 364 8.50 15.45 -10.54
CA PHE A 364 8.43 15.98 -9.19
C PHE A 364 9.44 17.11 -8.97
N ARG A 365 10.70 16.93 -9.36
CA ARG A 365 11.75 17.96 -9.24
C ARG A 365 11.34 19.26 -9.95
N ARG A 366 10.74 19.17 -11.14
CA ARG A 366 10.28 20.33 -11.92
C ARG A 366 9.05 21.00 -11.32
N ASN A 367 8.06 20.23 -10.86
CA ASN A 367 6.72 20.74 -10.59
C ASN A 367 6.35 20.89 -9.11
N GLN A 368 7.10 20.31 -8.17
CA GLN A 368 6.73 20.32 -6.74
C GLN A 368 6.55 21.73 -6.15
N THR A 369 7.25 22.74 -6.68
CA THR A 369 7.11 24.14 -6.24
C THR A 369 5.78 24.77 -6.65
N LEU A 370 5.07 24.18 -7.62
CA LEU A 370 3.72 24.60 -8.01
C LEU A 370 2.68 24.20 -6.96
N VAL A 371 3.02 23.28 -6.05
CA VAL A 371 2.15 22.90 -4.94
C VAL A 371 2.24 23.93 -3.83
N HIS A 372 1.18 24.73 -3.70
CA HIS A 372 1.03 25.78 -2.70
C HIS A 372 -0.24 25.62 -1.85
N ASP A 373 -1.07 24.63 -2.13
CA ASP A 373 -2.30 24.35 -1.39
C ASP A 373 -2.79 22.93 -1.72
N LEU A 374 -3.96 22.59 -1.20
CA LEU A 374 -4.59 21.30 -1.38
C LEU A 374 -4.94 21.04 -2.85
N ASP A 375 -5.49 22.02 -3.56
CA ASP A 375 -5.95 21.85 -4.95
C ASP A 375 -4.76 21.68 -5.92
N SER A 376 -3.68 22.43 -5.71
CA SER A 376 -2.44 22.27 -6.48
C SER A 376 -1.71 20.96 -6.16
N MET A 377 -1.82 20.43 -4.93
CA MET A 377 -1.34 19.09 -4.59
C MET A 377 -2.13 18.02 -5.36
N ILE A 378 -3.47 18.11 -5.32
CA ILE A 378 -4.37 17.20 -6.03
C ILE A 378 -4.02 17.17 -7.52
N ARG A 379 -3.89 18.36 -8.14
CA ARG A 379 -3.55 18.48 -9.57
C ARG A 379 -2.21 17.84 -9.92
N LEU A 380 -1.17 18.02 -9.10
CA LEU A 380 0.13 17.40 -9.37
C LEU A 380 0.06 15.88 -9.22
N MET A 381 -0.54 15.38 -8.15
CA MET A 381 -0.63 13.94 -7.89
C MET A 381 -1.49 13.22 -8.93
N ARG A 382 -2.43 13.93 -9.57
CA ARG A 382 -3.27 13.44 -10.67
C ARG A 382 -2.69 13.68 -12.06
N SER A 383 -1.51 14.28 -12.17
CA SER A 383 -1.00 14.73 -13.47
C SER A 383 -0.56 13.58 -14.37
N ASN A 384 -1.03 13.63 -15.63
CA ASN A 384 -0.55 12.78 -16.71
C ASN A 384 -0.78 13.46 -18.06
N ASN A 385 0.22 14.23 -18.51
CA ASN A 385 0.21 14.90 -19.81
C ASN A 385 1.19 14.23 -20.79
N TYR A 386 1.20 12.89 -20.84
CA TYR A 386 2.27 12.12 -21.51
C TYR A 386 2.43 12.41 -23.00
N LEU A 387 1.38 12.90 -23.67
CA LEU A 387 1.42 13.25 -25.08
C LEU A 387 2.27 14.50 -25.35
N GLN A 388 2.31 15.44 -24.40
CA GLN A 388 2.97 16.74 -24.57
C GLN A 388 4.22 16.89 -23.70
N ASP A 389 4.29 16.22 -22.54
CA ASP A 389 5.41 16.38 -21.62
C ASP A 389 6.69 15.68 -22.17
N PRO A 390 7.78 16.41 -22.41
CA PRO A 390 9.03 15.82 -22.87
C PRO A 390 9.61 14.79 -21.88
N LEU A 391 9.30 14.90 -20.57
CA LEU A 391 9.75 13.95 -19.55
C LEU A 391 9.00 12.61 -19.63
N SER A 392 7.87 12.56 -20.34
CA SER A 392 7.10 11.33 -20.54
C SER A 392 7.61 10.50 -21.72
N ARG A 393 8.61 10.98 -22.46
CA ARG A 393 9.20 10.26 -23.59
C ARG A 393 10.08 9.10 -23.12
N CYS A 394 9.84 7.92 -23.67
CA CYS A 394 10.62 6.71 -23.46
C CYS A 394 11.68 6.53 -24.56
N ARG A 395 12.92 6.24 -24.16
CA ARG A 395 13.98 5.84 -25.11
C ARG A 395 13.76 4.41 -25.56
N GLY A 396 13.74 4.19 -26.87
CA GLY A 396 13.51 2.85 -27.45
C GLY A 396 12.05 2.43 -27.49
N CYS A 397 11.11 3.35 -27.22
CA CYS A 397 9.70 3.15 -27.49
C CYS A 397 9.30 3.71 -28.87
N ASP A 398 8.34 3.06 -29.51
CA ASP A 398 7.64 3.59 -30.69
C ASP A 398 6.13 3.35 -30.52
N PRO A 399 5.31 4.42 -30.34
CA PRO A 399 5.69 5.83 -30.28
C PRO A 399 6.52 6.17 -29.03
N PRO A 400 7.28 7.29 -29.03
CA PRO A 400 8.12 7.65 -27.90
C PRO A 400 7.33 8.13 -26.68
N GLN A 401 6.14 8.70 -26.84
CA GLN A 401 5.28 9.10 -25.72
C GLN A 401 4.76 7.87 -24.98
N ASN A 402 4.88 7.84 -23.65
CA ASN A 402 4.41 6.71 -22.86
C ASN A 402 3.63 7.16 -21.62
N ALA A 403 2.41 6.63 -21.48
CA ALA A 403 1.49 6.99 -20.41
C ALA A 403 1.84 6.42 -19.02
N GLU A 404 2.84 5.53 -18.93
CA GLU A 404 3.46 5.09 -17.67
C GLU A 404 4.35 6.20 -17.08
N ASN A 405 4.94 7.05 -17.92
CA ASN A 405 5.92 8.05 -17.51
C ASN A 405 5.24 9.34 -17.02
N ALA A 406 4.42 9.24 -15.99
CA ALA A 406 3.64 10.33 -15.38
C ALA A 406 3.55 10.13 -13.86
N ILE A 407 2.99 11.10 -13.11
CA ILE A 407 2.76 10.92 -11.67
C ILE A 407 1.61 9.94 -11.40
N SER A 408 0.54 10.04 -12.19
CA SER A 408 -0.60 9.11 -12.17
C SER A 408 -0.67 8.37 -13.51
N ALA A 409 -0.11 7.16 -13.59
CA ALA A 409 0.02 6.42 -14.85
C ALA A 409 -1.33 6.11 -15.53
N ARG A 410 -1.32 5.96 -16.85
CA ARG A 410 -2.47 5.58 -17.68
C ARG A 410 -2.06 4.55 -18.74
N SER A 411 -1.55 3.40 -18.30
CA SER A 411 -0.96 2.40 -19.20
C SER A 411 -1.96 1.87 -20.23
N ASP A 412 -3.28 2.02 -20.00
CA ASP A 412 -4.33 1.66 -20.96
C ASP A 412 -4.31 2.52 -22.24
N LEU A 413 -3.76 3.73 -22.17
CA LEU A 413 -3.66 4.67 -23.29
C LEU A 413 -2.45 4.42 -24.18
N ASN A 414 -1.53 3.54 -23.78
CA ASN A 414 -0.44 3.11 -24.65
C ASN A 414 -0.99 2.22 -25.78
N PRO A 415 -0.49 2.34 -27.02
CA PRO A 415 -0.95 1.51 -28.13
C PRO A 415 -0.53 0.03 -27.98
N SER A 416 -1.44 -0.91 -28.21
CA SER A 416 -1.17 -2.35 -28.07
C SER A 416 -0.10 -2.88 -29.04
N ASN A 417 0.03 -2.26 -30.21
CA ASN A 417 1.00 -2.59 -31.26
C ASN A 417 2.31 -1.78 -31.16
N GLY A 418 2.51 -1.02 -30.08
CA GLY A 418 3.74 -0.26 -29.88
C GLY A 418 4.96 -1.13 -29.59
N THR A 419 6.14 -0.59 -29.84
CA THR A 419 7.41 -1.20 -29.45
C THR A 419 7.82 -0.69 -28.07
N TYR A 420 8.11 -1.59 -27.13
CA TYR A 420 8.45 -1.25 -25.75
C TYR A 420 9.66 -2.06 -25.25
N PRO A 421 10.66 -1.43 -24.61
CA PRO A 421 11.89 -2.10 -24.19
C PRO A 421 11.67 -3.07 -23.01
N PHE A 422 10.63 -2.86 -22.20
CA PHE A 422 10.26 -3.75 -21.10
C PHE A 422 8.74 -3.66 -20.80
N PRO A 423 8.16 -4.65 -20.10
CA PRO A 423 6.72 -4.82 -19.99
C PRO A 423 5.92 -3.68 -19.34
N ALA A 424 6.47 -2.97 -18.35
CA ALA A 424 5.74 -1.89 -17.67
C ALA A 424 5.27 -0.77 -18.60
N LEU A 425 6.01 -0.53 -19.68
CA LEU A 425 5.72 0.50 -20.67
C LEU A 425 4.64 0.09 -21.68
N ARG A 426 4.18 -1.16 -21.67
CA ARG A 426 3.18 -1.67 -22.61
C ARG A 426 1.78 -1.18 -22.27
N GLN A 427 0.83 -1.44 -23.18
CA GLN A 427 -0.59 -1.33 -22.86
C GLN A 427 -0.97 -2.30 -21.74
N ARG A 428 -1.55 -1.78 -20.66
CA ARG A 428 -2.02 -2.57 -19.52
C ARG A 428 -3.29 -1.95 -18.93
N CYS A 429 -4.16 -2.79 -18.38
CA CYS A 429 -5.29 -2.33 -17.57
C CYS A 429 -4.83 -1.95 -16.16
N HIS A 430 -3.89 -1.01 -16.11
CA HIS A 430 -3.10 -0.64 -14.94
C HIS A 430 -2.76 0.86 -15.03
N GLY A 431 -2.61 1.51 -13.88
CA GLY A 431 -2.25 2.92 -13.80
C GLY A 431 -2.61 3.48 -12.42
N GLY A 432 -2.52 4.79 -12.26
CA GLY A 432 -3.03 5.46 -11.07
C GLY A 432 -4.55 5.23 -10.95
N ILE A 433 -5.04 4.79 -9.78
CA ILE A 433 -6.44 4.44 -9.55
C ILE A 433 -7.11 5.26 -8.44
N ASP A 434 -6.36 6.16 -7.80
CA ASP A 434 -6.87 7.11 -6.83
C ASP A 434 -5.89 8.25 -6.58
N MET A 435 -6.27 9.19 -5.74
CA MET A 435 -5.34 10.06 -5.02
C MET A 435 -5.92 10.33 -3.64
N LYS A 436 -5.08 10.33 -2.59
CA LYS A 436 -5.43 10.73 -1.23
C LYS A 436 -4.49 11.83 -0.76
N VAL A 437 -5.00 12.82 -0.03
CA VAL A 437 -4.18 13.88 0.56
C VAL A 437 -4.72 14.29 1.93
N THR A 438 -3.82 14.49 2.90
CA THR A 438 -4.13 15.12 4.19
C THR A 438 -3.19 16.28 4.48
N SER A 439 -3.43 16.99 5.58
CA SER A 439 -2.73 18.21 6.01
C SER A 439 -2.67 18.29 7.53
N SER A 440 -1.86 19.20 8.07
CA SER A 440 -1.79 19.41 9.52
C SER A 440 -3.12 19.82 10.14
N GLY A 441 -3.97 20.54 9.41
CA GLY A 441 -5.30 20.93 9.86
C GLY A 441 -6.36 19.82 9.78
N MET A 442 -6.14 18.79 8.95
CA MET A 442 -7.09 17.70 8.77
C MET A 442 -6.82 16.49 9.67
N VAL A 443 -5.55 16.22 10.00
CA VAL A 443 -5.14 15.07 10.82
C VAL A 443 -5.85 14.99 12.18
N PRO A 444 -6.05 16.09 12.94
CA PRO A 444 -6.73 16.02 14.24
C PRO A 444 -8.17 15.51 14.18
N SER A 445 -8.86 15.69 13.05
CA SER A 445 -10.22 15.21 12.80
C SER A 445 -10.26 14.00 11.86
N PHE A 446 -9.11 13.35 11.64
CA PHE A 446 -8.95 12.23 10.70
C PHE A 446 -9.45 12.52 9.26
N GLY A 447 -9.36 13.79 8.86
CA GLY A 447 -9.83 14.25 7.57
C GLY A 447 -8.85 13.97 6.43
N LEU A 448 -9.38 13.77 5.23
CA LEU A 448 -8.60 13.71 3.99
C LEU A 448 -9.43 14.18 2.80
N VAL A 449 -8.78 14.44 1.68
CA VAL A 449 -9.41 14.51 0.37
C VAL A 449 -9.02 13.28 -0.43
N ALA A 450 -10.00 12.67 -1.11
CA ALA A 450 -9.79 11.49 -1.92
C ALA A 450 -10.41 11.65 -3.32
N VAL A 451 -9.74 11.15 -4.35
CA VAL A 451 -10.23 11.03 -5.73
C VAL A 451 -10.20 9.55 -6.10
N SER A 452 -11.27 9.00 -6.66
CA SER A 452 -11.31 7.60 -7.10
C SER A 452 -11.24 7.50 -8.62
N GLY A 453 -10.47 6.55 -9.13
CA GLY A 453 -10.36 6.22 -10.54
C GLY A 453 -9.17 6.85 -11.25
N PRO A 454 -8.94 6.49 -12.53
CA PRO A 454 -7.75 6.91 -13.26
C PRO A 454 -7.71 8.38 -13.63
N ALA A 455 -6.49 8.91 -13.80
CA ALA A 455 -6.15 10.14 -14.54
C ALA A 455 -7.22 10.64 -15.52
N TRP A 456 -7.84 11.82 -15.38
CA TRP A 456 -8.68 12.40 -16.45
C TRP A 456 -8.53 13.91 -16.66
N ASP A 457 -7.60 14.54 -15.95
CA ASP A 457 -7.37 15.98 -15.96
C ASP A 457 -6.78 16.46 -17.31
N ASP A 458 -5.75 15.75 -17.80
CA ASP A 458 -5.02 16.06 -19.04
C ASP A 458 -5.22 15.00 -20.14
N VAL A 459 -5.97 13.92 -19.84
CA VAL A 459 -6.14 12.73 -20.68
C VAL A 459 -7.62 12.30 -20.69
N PRO A 460 -8.08 11.56 -21.71
CA PRO A 460 -9.47 11.13 -21.79
C PRO A 460 -9.87 10.28 -20.56
N PRO A 461 -11.07 10.48 -19.99
CA PRO A 461 -11.56 9.66 -18.90
C PRO A 461 -11.57 8.17 -19.25
N PHE A 462 -11.21 7.32 -18.30
CA PHE A 462 -11.29 5.88 -18.49
C PHE A 462 -12.75 5.41 -18.53
N ARG A 463 -13.07 4.53 -19.48
CA ARG A 463 -14.39 3.90 -19.62
C ARG A 463 -14.24 2.42 -19.97
N TRP A 464 -14.78 1.52 -19.15
CA TRP A 464 -14.66 0.07 -19.35
C TRP A 464 -15.12 -0.36 -20.74
N SER A 465 -16.34 -0.01 -21.12
CA SER A 465 -17.01 -0.45 -22.36
C SER A 465 -16.29 -0.08 -23.65
N THR A 466 -15.49 1.00 -23.65
CA THR A 466 -14.76 1.48 -24.84
C THR A 466 -13.25 1.33 -24.71
N SER A 467 -12.76 0.73 -23.62
CA SER A 467 -11.33 0.54 -23.39
C SER A 467 -10.85 -0.81 -23.92
N PRO A 468 -9.51 -1.00 -24.05
CA PRO A 468 -8.90 -2.30 -24.25
C PRO A 468 -9.16 -3.30 -23.11
N CYS A 469 -9.71 -2.84 -21.99
CA CYS A 469 -9.98 -3.61 -20.77
C CYS A 469 -11.42 -4.13 -20.69
N SER A 470 -12.23 -3.93 -21.72
CA SER A 470 -13.67 -4.22 -21.73
C SER A 470 -14.03 -5.69 -21.46
N SER A 471 -13.11 -6.62 -21.73
CA SER A 471 -13.28 -8.06 -21.51
C SER A 471 -12.96 -8.53 -20.09
N LEU A 472 -12.33 -7.69 -19.27
CA LEU A 472 -11.97 -8.05 -17.89
C LEU A 472 -13.20 -7.98 -16.99
N LEU A 473 -13.27 -8.82 -15.95
CA LEU A 473 -14.36 -8.77 -14.99
C LEU A 473 -14.19 -7.55 -14.07
N HIS A 474 -15.27 -6.77 -13.90
CA HIS A 474 -15.30 -5.52 -13.15
C HIS A 474 -16.65 -5.28 -12.47
N MET A 475 -17.16 -6.31 -11.76
CA MET A 475 -18.44 -6.24 -11.06
C MET A 475 -18.48 -5.07 -10.07
N GLY A 476 -19.61 -4.34 -10.05
CA GLY A 476 -19.82 -3.20 -9.17
C GLY A 476 -19.06 -1.92 -9.58
N HIS A 477 -18.24 -1.95 -10.64
CA HIS A 477 -17.59 -0.76 -11.14
C HIS A 477 -18.55 0.11 -11.97
N PRO A 478 -18.47 1.45 -11.83
CA PRO A 478 -18.98 2.38 -12.84
C PRO A 478 -18.32 2.12 -14.20
N ASP A 479 -19.07 2.26 -15.30
CA ASP A 479 -18.50 2.16 -16.65
C ASP A 479 -17.51 3.31 -16.91
N LEU A 480 -17.93 4.56 -16.67
CA LEU A 480 -17.12 5.78 -16.85
C LEU A 480 -16.58 6.30 -15.52
N TRP A 481 -15.30 6.64 -15.49
CA TRP A 481 -14.60 7.15 -14.30
C TRP A 481 -14.26 8.63 -14.45
N THR A 482 -15.13 9.49 -13.90
CA THR A 482 -15.00 10.97 -13.92
C THR A 482 -15.29 11.58 -12.53
N PHE A 483 -14.93 10.85 -11.47
CA PHE A 483 -15.27 11.26 -10.11
C PHE A 483 -14.46 12.48 -9.66
N PRO A 484 -15.09 13.51 -9.10
CA PRO A 484 -14.39 14.65 -8.53
C PRO A 484 -13.75 14.29 -7.18
N PRO A 485 -12.83 15.14 -6.66
CA PRO A 485 -12.34 15.01 -5.29
C PRO A 485 -13.49 15.09 -4.28
N VAL A 486 -13.47 14.21 -3.27
CA VAL A 486 -14.39 14.23 -2.14
C VAL A 486 -13.63 14.53 -0.86
N LYS A 487 -14.17 15.44 -0.04
CA LYS A 487 -13.66 15.68 1.31
C LYS A 487 -14.28 14.65 2.25
N VAL A 488 -13.44 13.91 2.97
CA VAL A 488 -13.85 12.92 3.94
C VAL A 488 -13.74 13.54 5.33
N HIS A 489 -14.88 13.69 5.98
CA HIS A 489 -15.00 14.12 7.35
C HIS A 489 -15.73 13.02 8.12
N TRP A 490 -15.31 12.81 9.36
CA TRP A 490 -15.94 11.89 10.28
C TRP A 490 -16.56 12.72 11.38
N ASP A 491 -17.88 12.64 11.52
CA ASP A 491 -18.66 13.39 12.52
C ASP A 491 -18.30 12.99 13.96
#